data_AF-A0A2H6KK42-F1
#
_entry.id   AF-A0A2H6KK42-F1
#
_cell.length_a   1.000
_cell.length_b   1.000
_cell.length_c   1.000
_cell.angle_alpha   90.00
_cell.angle_beta   90.00
_cell.angle_gamma   90.00
#
_symmetry.space_group_name_H-M   'P 1'
#
loop_
_entity.id
_entity.type
_entity.pdbx_description
1 polymer ?
#
loop_
_entity_poly.entity_id
_entity_poly.type
_entity_poly.pdbx_seq_one_letter_code
_entity_poly.pdbx_strand_id
1 'polypeptide(L)'
;MSFLHGVLQSVKEDDNVTTYNKHITQNNLDNVLRDVFSKIGTGRNGLSDSVTKVKEWLEKYNDEVEKKTRGVTDGLSALIGKLRSDVSSGVAGNEYYKSVEGEATKDLGTQLARWKGTLGSIDSDVQSIANIQINDLDDTLKAQLTHKLDPVKKVVEHLKGVATKMAEGGKVAEVDTAITEKETLVKERIKAKSQELRETLTIILPQ
;
A
#
# COMPACT_ATOMS: atom_id res chain seq x y z
N MET A 1 49.86 9.87 -19.73
CA MET A 1 49.20 8.71 -19.07
C MET A 1 47.90 8.40 -19.83
N SER A 2 48.02 7.68 -20.95
CA SER A 2 46.89 7.44 -21.88
C SER A 2 45.87 6.42 -21.35
N PHE A 3 46.28 5.57 -20.41
CA PHE A 3 45.48 4.45 -19.91
C PHE A 3 44.25 4.91 -19.12
N LEU A 4 44.44 5.79 -18.13
CA LEU A 4 43.33 6.34 -17.33
C LEU A 4 42.36 7.19 -18.16
N HIS A 5 42.87 7.94 -19.13
CA HIS A 5 42.02 8.71 -20.06
C HIS A 5 41.15 7.79 -20.93
N GLY A 6 41.73 6.69 -21.44
CA GLY A 6 40.99 5.70 -22.23
C GLY A 6 39.91 4.97 -21.42
N VAL A 7 40.23 4.51 -20.21
CA VAL A 7 39.28 3.80 -19.33
C VAL A 7 38.11 4.70 -18.90
N LEU A 8 38.37 5.98 -18.58
CA LEU A 8 37.32 6.90 -18.16
C LEU A 8 36.45 7.37 -19.34
N GLN A 9 37.00 7.48 -20.54
CA GLN A 9 36.21 7.71 -21.75
C GLN A 9 35.28 6.54 -22.06
N SER A 10 35.78 5.29 -21.96
CA SER A 10 34.92 4.12 -22.21
C SER A 10 33.81 3.97 -21.17
N VAL A 11 34.05 4.33 -19.91
CA VAL A 11 33.02 4.29 -18.86
C VAL A 11 32.00 5.41 -19.03
N LYS A 12 32.39 6.57 -19.56
CA LYS A 12 31.47 7.67 -19.85
C LYS A 12 30.41 7.28 -20.88
N GLU A 13 30.80 6.52 -21.89
CA GLU A 13 29.93 6.09 -22.99
C GLU A 13 29.16 4.79 -22.70
N ASP A 14 29.38 4.17 -21.53
CA ASP A 14 28.66 2.96 -21.14
C ASP A 14 27.15 3.24 -20.99
N ASP A 15 26.33 2.37 -21.59
CA ASP A 15 24.87 2.52 -21.61
C ASP A 15 24.25 2.54 -20.22
N ASN A 16 24.82 1.80 -19.26
CA ASN A 16 24.35 1.85 -17.88
C ASN A 16 24.64 3.24 -17.30
N VAL A 17 25.86 3.72 -17.49
CA VAL A 17 26.35 4.99 -16.92
C VAL A 17 25.61 6.20 -17.52
N THR A 18 25.39 6.22 -18.84
CA THR A 18 24.66 7.28 -19.53
C THR A 18 23.15 7.26 -19.23
N THR A 19 22.56 6.09 -19.01
CA THR A 19 21.14 5.96 -18.62
C THR A 19 20.93 6.53 -17.23
N TYR A 20 21.76 6.18 -16.25
CA TYR A 20 21.62 6.70 -14.88
C TYR A 20 21.97 8.19 -14.75
N ASN A 21 22.93 8.70 -15.52
CA ASN A 21 23.26 10.12 -15.52
C ASN A 21 22.08 11.03 -15.90
N LYS A 22 21.14 10.56 -16.75
CA LYS A 22 19.93 11.32 -17.13
C LYS A 22 18.98 11.60 -15.97
N HIS A 23 19.06 10.82 -14.89
CA HIS A 23 18.16 10.92 -13.74
C HIS A 23 18.72 11.77 -12.59
N ILE A 24 19.93 12.33 -12.72
CA ILE A 24 20.58 13.16 -11.70
C ILE A 24 20.67 14.61 -12.19
N THR A 25 19.74 15.46 -11.77
CA THR A 25 19.64 16.87 -12.20
C THR A 25 20.58 17.83 -11.47
N GLN A 26 21.16 17.44 -10.32
CA GLN A 26 22.15 18.25 -9.59
C GLN A 26 23.46 17.46 -9.41
N ASN A 27 24.54 17.95 -10.02
CA ASN A 27 25.85 17.26 -10.14
C ASN A 27 25.81 16.07 -11.11
N ASN A 28 25.40 16.35 -12.35
CA ASN A 28 25.52 15.40 -13.45
C ASN A 28 26.95 14.81 -13.51
N LEU A 29 27.02 13.53 -13.85
CA LEU A 29 28.25 12.80 -14.04
C LEU A 29 29.21 13.54 -14.98
N ASP A 30 28.69 14.31 -15.95
CA ASP A 30 29.52 15.12 -16.86
C ASP A 30 30.37 16.16 -16.14
N ASN A 31 29.87 16.80 -15.08
CA ASN A 31 30.67 17.73 -14.29
C ASN A 31 31.75 17.00 -13.49
N VAL A 32 31.41 15.85 -12.89
CA VAL A 32 32.37 15.02 -12.16
C VAL A 32 33.46 14.50 -13.08
N LEU A 33 33.07 13.99 -14.26
CA LEU A 33 34.01 13.52 -15.28
C LEU A 33 34.88 14.66 -15.79
N ARG A 34 34.32 15.85 -16.05
CA ARG A 34 35.09 17.02 -16.48
C ARG A 34 36.13 17.43 -15.43
N ASP A 35 35.73 17.45 -14.16
CA ASP A 35 36.63 17.77 -13.05
C ASP A 35 37.73 16.71 -12.93
N VAL A 36 37.39 15.42 -12.99
CA VAL A 36 38.37 14.32 -13.01
C VAL A 36 39.33 14.45 -14.19
N PHE A 37 38.83 14.69 -15.40
CA PHE A 37 39.66 14.87 -16.60
C PHE A 37 40.62 16.06 -16.44
N SER A 38 40.17 17.17 -15.85
CA SER A 38 41.01 18.36 -15.62
C SER A 38 42.16 18.12 -14.64
N LYS A 39 42.06 17.08 -13.80
CA LYS A 39 43.02 16.73 -12.76
C LYS A 39 43.96 15.58 -13.17
N ILE A 40 43.75 14.97 -14.34
CA ILE A 40 44.66 13.96 -14.89
C ILE A 40 46.01 14.62 -15.20
N GLY A 41 47.09 14.04 -14.68
CA GLY A 41 48.45 14.51 -14.93
C GLY A 41 48.97 15.58 -13.97
N THR A 42 48.17 16.04 -13.00
CA THR A 42 48.59 17.05 -12.01
C THR A 42 49.20 16.43 -10.73
N GLY A 43 49.66 15.18 -10.80
CA GLY A 43 50.31 14.47 -9.70
C GLY A 43 49.36 14.04 -8.57
N ARG A 44 49.93 13.79 -7.37
CA ARG A 44 49.21 13.23 -6.21
C ARG A 44 47.98 14.05 -5.79
N ASN A 45 48.07 15.37 -5.86
CA ASN A 45 46.97 16.26 -5.46
C ASN A 45 45.79 16.15 -6.42
N GLY A 46 46.05 16.05 -7.73
CA GLY A 46 44.99 15.86 -8.73
C GLY A 46 44.26 14.53 -8.59
N LEU A 47 45.01 13.47 -8.29
CA LEU A 47 44.42 12.16 -8.01
C LEU A 47 43.53 12.21 -6.76
N SER A 48 44.01 12.83 -5.67
CA SER A 48 43.23 12.98 -4.45
C SER A 48 41.94 13.77 -4.68
N ASP A 49 42.02 14.91 -5.39
CA ASP A 49 40.85 15.74 -5.73
C ASP A 49 39.83 14.96 -6.58
N SER A 50 40.31 14.22 -7.58
CA SER A 50 39.48 13.39 -8.46
C SER A 50 38.73 12.31 -7.69
N VAL A 51 39.44 11.61 -6.79
CA VAL A 51 38.85 10.56 -5.95
C VAL A 51 37.80 11.15 -5.00
N THR A 52 38.07 12.30 -4.39
CA THR A 52 37.10 13.00 -3.53
C THR A 52 35.83 13.36 -4.31
N LYS A 53 35.95 13.86 -5.54
CA LYS A 53 34.79 14.22 -6.37
C LYS A 53 33.94 13.01 -6.77
N VAL A 54 34.59 11.90 -7.13
CA VAL A 54 33.87 10.64 -7.43
C VAL A 54 33.18 10.12 -6.17
N LYS A 55 33.84 10.19 -5.01
CA LYS A 55 33.25 9.79 -3.73
C LYS A 55 31.99 10.61 -3.41
N GLU A 56 32.06 11.94 -3.48
CA GLU A 56 30.91 12.83 -3.23
C GLU A 56 29.73 12.54 -4.17
N TRP A 57 30.01 12.19 -5.42
CA TRP A 57 28.99 11.82 -6.39
C TRP A 57 28.33 10.47 -6.05
N LEU A 58 29.15 9.46 -5.68
CA LEU A 58 28.66 8.15 -5.28
C LEU A 58 27.81 8.22 -4.00
N GLU A 59 28.17 9.05 -3.02
CA GLU A 59 27.38 9.26 -1.80
C GLU A 59 25.98 9.80 -2.14
N LYS A 60 25.90 10.88 -2.95
CA LYS A 60 24.61 11.45 -3.39
C LYS A 60 23.77 10.47 -4.21
N TYR A 61 24.42 9.71 -5.08
CA TYR A 61 23.76 8.66 -5.84
C TYR A 61 23.13 7.61 -4.92
N ASN A 62 23.90 7.14 -3.93
CA ASN A 62 23.43 6.14 -2.98
C ASN A 62 22.27 6.67 -2.11
N ASP A 63 22.32 7.94 -1.70
CA ASP A 63 21.25 8.59 -0.96
C ASP A 63 19.93 8.64 -1.74
N GLU A 64 19.98 8.96 -3.04
CA GLU A 64 18.79 8.97 -3.90
C GLU A 64 18.23 7.57 -4.15
N VAL A 65 19.09 6.57 -4.37
CA VAL A 65 18.68 5.16 -4.50
C VAL A 65 18.01 4.68 -3.21
N GLU A 66 18.60 4.99 -2.06
CA GLU A 66 18.04 4.65 -0.75
C GLU A 66 16.68 5.31 -0.56
N LYS A 67 16.55 6.61 -0.81
CA LYS A 67 15.30 7.35 -0.67
C LYS A 67 14.16 6.75 -1.50
N LYS A 68 14.41 6.47 -2.78
CA LYS A 68 13.41 5.90 -3.70
C LYS A 68 13.00 4.48 -3.28
N THR A 69 13.99 3.65 -2.92
CA THR A 69 13.73 2.27 -2.48
C THR A 69 13.01 2.23 -1.13
N ARG A 70 13.34 3.14 -0.21
CA ARG A 70 12.63 3.30 1.07
C ARG A 70 11.21 3.75 0.87
N GLY A 71 10.92 4.66 -0.07
CA GLY A 71 9.55 5.04 -0.40
C GLY A 71 8.65 3.83 -0.67
N VAL A 72 9.08 2.93 -1.57
CA VAL A 72 8.34 1.69 -1.87
C VAL A 72 8.27 0.75 -0.66
N THR A 73 9.38 0.58 0.05
CA THR A 73 9.43 -0.31 1.22
C THR A 73 8.51 0.15 2.35
N ASP A 74 8.50 1.46 2.64
CA ASP A 74 7.66 2.08 3.66
C ASP A 74 6.18 2.03 3.26
N GLY A 75 5.87 2.29 1.99
CA GLY A 75 4.50 2.18 1.47
C GLY A 75 3.95 0.76 1.55
N LEU A 76 4.73 -0.24 1.11
CA LEU A 76 4.35 -1.65 1.24
C LEU A 76 4.24 -2.09 2.70
N SER A 77 5.16 -1.64 3.57
CA SER A 77 5.12 -1.96 5.00
C SER A 77 3.88 -1.38 5.67
N ALA A 78 3.49 -0.15 5.31
CA ALA A 78 2.26 0.47 5.79
C ALA A 78 1.03 -0.29 5.31
N LEU A 79 0.95 -0.64 4.03
CA LEU A 79 -0.15 -1.44 3.47
C LEU A 79 -0.27 -2.80 4.17
N ILE A 80 0.85 -3.51 4.35
CA ILE A 80 0.90 -4.78 5.10
C ILE A 80 0.41 -4.57 6.53
N GLY A 81 0.87 -3.52 7.20
CA GLY A 81 0.44 -3.18 8.56
C GLY A 81 -1.07 -2.98 8.66
N LYS A 82 -1.68 -2.24 7.73
CA LYS A 82 -3.13 -2.00 7.70
C LYS A 82 -3.95 -3.25 7.37
N LEU A 83 -3.43 -4.15 6.54
CA LEU A 83 -4.09 -5.40 6.12
C LEU A 83 -4.00 -6.54 7.14
N ARG A 84 -2.94 -6.58 7.96
CA ARG A 84 -2.74 -7.64 8.96
C ARG A 84 -3.88 -7.68 9.98
N SER A 85 -4.30 -8.89 10.36
CA SER A 85 -5.29 -9.10 11.42
C SER A 85 -4.66 -9.13 12.81
N ASP A 86 -3.38 -9.48 12.92
CA ASP A 86 -2.65 -9.62 14.17
C ASP A 86 -1.89 -8.33 14.54
N VAL A 87 -2.03 -7.89 15.80
CA VAL A 87 -1.22 -6.81 16.39
C VAL A 87 0.00 -7.43 17.08
N SER A 88 0.81 -8.19 16.33
CA SER A 88 1.99 -8.85 16.90
C SER A 88 3.24 -7.97 16.92
N SER A 89 3.22 -6.86 16.20
CA SER A 89 4.30 -5.87 16.15
C SER A 89 3.73 -4.51 16.54
N GLY A 90 4.35 -3.79 17.49
CA GLY A 90 3.94 -2.48 18.04
C GLY A 90 3.87 -1.31 17.04
N VAL A 91 3.62 -1.59 15.77
CA VAL A 91 3.17 -0.67 14.74
C VAL A 91 1.64 -0.62 14.82
N ALA A 92 1.05 0.57 14.65
CA ALA A 92 -0.40 0.72 14.51
C ALA A 92 -0.88 -0.06 13.26
N GLY A 93 -1.19 -1.34 13.44
CA GLY A 93 -1.68 -2.25 12.40
C GLY A 93 -3.17 -2.53 12.53
N ASN A 94 -3.70 -3.28 11.58
CA ASN A 94 -5.06 -3.82 11.50
C ASN A 94 -6.23 -2.85 11.27
N GLU A 95 -5.94 -1.63 10.78
CA GLU A 95 -6.95 -0.62 10.48
C GLU A 95 -8.10 -1.15 9.61
N TYR A 96 -7.78 -1.82 8.50
CA TYR A 96 -8.80 -2.36 7.58
C TYR A 96 -9.57 -3.53 8.19
N TYR A 97 -8.90 -4.37 8.97
CA TYR A 97 -9.54 -5.48 9.66
C TYR A 97 -10.53 -4.97 10.72
N LYS A 98 -10.10 -4.05 11.60
CA LYS A 98 -10.96 -3.44 12.63
C LYS A 98 -12.14 -2.67 12.02
N SER A 99 -11.90 -1.99 10.90
CA SER A 99 -12.94 -1.30 10.15
C SER A 99 -14.08 -2.22 9.74
N VAL A 100 -13.77 -3.47 9.36
CA VAL A 100 -14.75 -4.49 8.98
C VAL A 100 -15.35 -5.18 10.21
N GLU A 101 -14.50 -5.59 11.15
CA GLU A 101 -14.90 -6.30 12.36
C GLU A 101 -15.83 -5.46 13.26
N GLY A 102 -15.60 -4.15 13.34
CA GLY A 102 -16.40 -3.23 14.17
C GLY A 102 -17.88 -3.16 13.77
N GLU A 103 -18.23 -3.57 12.55
CA GLU A 103 -19.61 -3.55 12.05
C GLU A 103 -20.31 -4.91 12.16
N ALA A 104 -19.67 -5.95 12.70
CA ALA A 104 -20.18 -7.33 12.69
C ALA A 104 -21.56 -7.50 13.37
N THR A 105 -21.97 -6.54 14.20
CA THR A 105 -23.26 -6.55 14.91
C THR A 105 -24.34 -5.68 14.25
N LYS A 106 -24.02 -4.99 13.16
CA LYS A 106 -24.95 -4.14 12.42
C LYS A 106 -25.72 -4.93 11.38
N ASP A 107 -26.73 -4.30 10.79
CA ASP A 107 -27.42 -4.82 9.61
C ASP A 107 -26.43 -5.04 8.44
N LEU A 108 -26.78 -5.96 7.54
CA LEU A 108 -25.92 -6.38 6.43
C LEU A 108 -25.68 -5.22 5.45
N GLY A 109 -26.64 -4.31 5.29
CA GLY A 109 -26.50 -3.09 4.49
C GLY A 109 -25.38 -2.20 4.99
N THR A 110 -25.36 -1.94 6.30
CA THR A 110 -24.30 -1.17 6.98
C THR A 110 -22.96 -1.88 6.88
N GLN A 111 -22.92 -3.20 7.11
CA GLN A 111 -21.70 -4.00 6.93
C GLN A 111 -21.16 -3.89 5.51
N LEU A 112 -22.01 -4.07 4.50
CA LEU A 112 -21.62 -3.99 3.10
C LEU A 112 -21.10 -2.60 2.72
N ALA A 113 -21.76 -1.53 3.17
CA ALA A 113 -21.33 -0.16 2.93
C ALA A 113 -19.92 0.08 3.50
N ARG A 114 -19.67 -0.41 4.72
CA ARG A 114 -18.35 -0.32 5.35
C ARG A 114 -17.30 -1.14 4.60
N TRP A 115 -17.61 -2.37 4.22
CA TRP A 115 -16.68 -3.23 3.48
C TRP A 115 -16.30 -2.63 2.12
N LYS A 116 -17.29 -2.04 1.42
CA LYS A 116 -17.06 -1.29 0.18
C LYS A 116 -16.14 -0.09 0.40
N GLY A 117 -16.33 0.65 1.50
CA GLY A 117 -15.46 1.74 1.91
C GLY A 117 -14.01 1.26 2.16
N THR A 118 -13.84 0.20 2.95
CA THR A 118 -12.53 -0.40 3.24
C THR A 118 -11.82 -0.86 1.96
N LEU A 119 -12.54 -1.48 1.02
CA LEU A 119 -11.98 -1.83 -0.30
C LEU A 119 -11.55 -0.61 -1.12
N GLY A 120 -12.27 0.51 -1.03
CA GLY A 120 -11.88 1.78 -1.64
C GLY A 120 -10.58 2.35 -1.04
N SER A 121 -10.41 2.23 0.27
CA SER A 121 -9.16 2.64 0.94
C SER A 121 -7.99 1.75 0.54
N ILE A 122 -8.18 0.43 0.49
CA ILE A 122 -7.14 -0.52 0.03
C ILE A 122 -6.72 -0.20 -1.41
N ASP A 123 -7.70 0.02 -2.29
CA ASP A 123 -7.44 0.39 -3.69
C ASP A 123 -6.62 1.69 -3.78
N SER A 124 -6.96 2.69 -2.97
CA SER A 124 -6.23 3.97 -2.93
C SER A 124 -4.76 3.78 -2.49
N ASP A 125 -4.52 2.98 -1.44
CA ASP A 125 -3.16 2.68 -0.98
C ASP A 125 -2.36 1.91 -2.04
N VAL A 126 -2.97 0.90 -2.67
CA VAL A 126 -2.34 0.12 -3.77
C VAL A 126 -1.99 1.04 -4.95
N GLN A 127 -2.88 1.94 -5.34
CA GLN A 127 -2.65 2.88 -6.44
C GLN A 127 -1.58 3.91 -6.10
N SER A 128 -1.49 4.37 -4.85
CA SER A 128 -0.43 5.27 -4.38
C SER A 128 0.95 4.60 -4.54
N ILE A 129 1.08 3.35 -4.10
CA ILE A 129 2.32 2.57 -4.25
C ILE A 129 2.66 2.36 -5.73
N ALA A 130 1.67 1.94 -6.53
CA ALA A 130 1.85 1.67 -7.96
C ALA A 130 2.23 2.90 -8.78
N ASN A 131 1.55 4.04 -8.54
CA ASN A 131 1.61 5.19 -9.43
C ASN A 131 2.56 6.29 -8.95
N ILE A 132 2.95 6.29 -7.67
CA ILE A 132 3.85 7.29 -7.11
C ILE A 132 5.20 6.62 -6.82
N GLN A 133 5.23 5.68 -5.88
CA GLN A 133 6.49 5.16 -5.36
C GLN A 133 7.22 4.25 -6.37
N ILE A 134 6.49 3.33 -7.01
CA ILE A 134 7.06 2.41 -8.01
C ILE A 134 7.47 3.15 -9.29
N ASN A 135 6.77 4.23 -9.64
CA ASN A 135 7.08 5.03 -10.84
C ASN A 135 8.38 5.83 -10.74
N ASP A 136 8.90 6.04 -9.52
CA ASP A 136 10.16 6.73 -9.28
C ASP A 136 11.39 5.82 -9.40
N LEU A 137 11.19 4.50 -9.48
CA LEU A 137 12.23 3.50 -9.64
C LEU A 137 12.75 3.42 -11.09
N ASP A 138 13.89 2.75 -11.28
CA ASP A 138 14.35 2.40 -12.63
C ASP A 138 13.38 1.42 -13.32
N ASP A 139 13.44 1.37 -14.65
CA ASP A 139 12.50 0.61 -15.48
C ASP A 139 12.46 -0.89 -15.13
N THR A 140 13.58 -1.47 -14.69
CA THR A 140 13.65 -2.89 -14.34
C THR A 140 12.92 -3.16 -13.03
N LEU A 141 13.26 -2.43 -11.97
CA LEU A 141 12.59 -2.57 -10.67
C LEU A 141 11.10 -2.20 -10.76
N LYS A 142 10.78 -1.14 -11.52
CA LYS A 142 9.42 -0.74 -11.81
C LYS A 142 8.62 -1.87 -12.42
N ALA A 143 9.08 -2.45 -13.54
CA ALA A 143 8.39 -3.52 -14.23
C ALA A 143 8.17 -4.76 -13.33
N GLN A 144 9.19 -5.14 -12.57
CA GLN A 144 9.09 -6.27 -11.65
C GLN A 144 8.06 -6.03 -10.54
N LEU A 145 8.08 -4.87 -9.89
CA LEU A 145 7.18 -4.55 -8.79
C LEU A 145 5.74 -4.34 -9.27
N THR A 146 5.53 -3.69 -10.41
CA THR A 146 4.21 -3.59 -11.06
C THR A 146 3.62 -4.98 -11.27
N HIS A 147 4.37 -5.91 -11.88
CA HIS A 147 3.89 -7.27 -12.10
C HIS A 147 3.58 -8.03 -10.79
N LYS A 148 4.32 -7.76 -9.71
CA LYS A 148 4.05 -8.37 -8.39
C LYS A 148 2.84 -7.77 -7.69
N LEU A 149 2.51 -6.51 -7.95
CA LEU A 149 1.36 -5.82 -7.36
C LEU A 149 0.06 -6.03 -8.14
N ASP A 150 0.15 -6.35 -9.43
CA ASP A 150 -0.98 -6.61 -10.33
C ASP A 150 -2.02 -7.62 -9.78
N PRO A 151 -1.62 -8.78 -9.20
CA PRO A 151 -2.58 -9.70 -8.60
C PRO A 151 -3.38 -9.07 -7.46
N VAL A 152 -2.73 -8.25 -6.61
CA VAL A 152 -3.38 -7.56 -5.50
C VAL A 152 -4.41 -6.57 -6.03
N LYS A 153 -4.02 -5.76 -7.02
CA LYS A 153 -4.92 -4.82 -7.69
C LYS A 153 -6.14 -5.53 -8.27
N LYS A 154 -5.95 -6.63 -9.01
CA LYS A 154 -7.05 -7.41 -9.61
C LYS A 154 -8.01 -7.98 -8.57
N VAL A 155 -7.50 -8.48 -7.44
CA VAL A 155 -8.34 -9.00 -6.35
C VAL A 155 -9.17 -7.88 -5.74
N VAL A 156 -8.57 -6.72 -5.47
CA VAL A 156 -9.28 -5.56 -4.92
C VAL A 156 -10.36 -5.05 -5.89
N GLU A 157 -10.04 -4.93 -7.18
CA GLU A 157 -11.00 -4.57 -8.23
C GLU A 157 -12.17 -5.56 -8.32
N HIS A 158 -11.87 -6.87 -8.29
CA HIS A 158 -12.89 -7.91 -8.30
C HIS A 158 -13.81 -7.81 -7.08
N LEU A 159 -13.26 -7.67 -5.88
CA LEU A 159 -14.03 -7.53 -4.65
C LEU A 159 -14.90 -6.27 -4.65
N LYS A 160 -14.39 -5.14 -5.14
CA LYS A 160 -15.18 -3.92 -5.35
C LYS A 160 -16.35 -4.15 -6.30
N GLY A 161 -16.12 -4.90 -7.38
CA GLY A 161 -17.16 -5.30 -8.33
C GLY A 161 -18.25 -6.16 -7.69
N VAL A 162 -17.85 -7.15 -6.88
CA VAL A 162 -18.79 -8.01 -6.13
C VAL A 162 -19.61 -7.18 -5.13
N ALA A 163 -18.94 -6.33 -4.33
CA ALA A 163 -19.62 -5.46 -3.35
C ALA A 163 -20.62 -4.51 -4.01
N THR A 164 -20.28 -3.97 -5.19
CA THR A 164 -21.16 -3.07 -5.94
C THR A 164 -22.39 -3.81 -6.46
N LYS A 165 -22.20 -5.00 -7.06
CA LYS A 165 -23.33 -5.84 -7.52
C LYS A 165 -24.26 -6.25 -6.38
N MET A 166 -23.72 -6.56 -5.20
CA MET A 166 -24.54 -6.88 -4.02
C MET A 166 -25.37 -5.69 -3.55
N ALA A 167 -24.79 -4.48 -3.56
CA ALA A 167 -25.50 -3.26 -3.19
C ALA A 167 -26.61 -2.90 -4.20
N GLU A 168 -26.34 -3.06 -5.49
CA GLU A 168 -27.31 -2.80 -6.57
C GLU A 168 -28.43 -3.84 -6.62
N GLY A 169 -28.14 -5.08 -6.22
CA GLY A 169 -29.07 -6.20 -6.32
C GLY A 169 -30.20 -6.22 -5.30
N GLY A 170 -30.25 -5.30 -4.34
CA GLY A 170 -31.32 -5.18 -3.33
C GLY A 170 -31.39 -6.31 -2.29
N LYS A 171 -30.83 -7.48 -2.57
CA LYS A 171 -30.88 -8.69 -1.73
C LYS A 171 -30.42 -8.47 -0.29
N VAL A 172 -29.44 -7.60 -0.09
CA VAL A 172 -28.93 -7.30 1.26
C VAL A 172 -30.01 -6.62 2.10
N ALA A 173 -30.70 -5.63 1.54
CA ALA A 173 -31.81 -4.94 2.21
C ALA A 173 -33.02 -5.86 2.40
N GLU A 174 -33.30 -6.77 1.46
CA GLU A 174 -34.35 -7.78 1.60
C GLU A 174 -34.08 -8.71 2.79
N VAL A 175 -32.83 -9.17 2.96
CA VAL A 175 -32.45 -10.03 4.08
C VAL A 175 -32.53 -9.28 5.41
N ASP A 176 -32.06 -8.03 5.48
CA ASP A 176 -32.16 -7.20 6.70
C ASP A 176 -33.62 -6.96 7.12
N THR A 177 -34.50 -6.71 6.14
CA THR A 177 -35.93 -6.56 6.37
C THR A 177 -36.54 -7.86 6.91
N ALA A 178 -36.25 -9.00 6.26
CA ALA A 178 -36.74 -10.30 6.70
C ALA A 178 -36.27 -10.68 8.11
N ILE A 179 -35.02 -10.36 8.46
CA ILE A 179 -34.48 -10.57 9.82
C ILE A 179 -35.28 -9.74 10.84
N THR A 180 -35.50 -8.46 10.54
CA THR A 180 -36.23 -7.52 11.42
C THR A 180 -37.68 -7.97 11.64
N GLU A 181 -38.36 -8.42 10.57
CA GLU A 181 -39.72 -8.96 10.64
C GLU A 181 -39.78 -10.23 11.50
N LYS A 182 -38.83 -11.15 11.31
CA LYS A 182 -38.75 -12.39 12.11
C LYS A 182 -38.46 -12.10 13.57
N GLU A 183 -37.57 -11.17 13.86
CA GLU A 183 -37.26 -10.74 15.23
C GLU A 183 -38.51 -10.17 15.92
N THR A 184 -39.25 -9.31 15.21
CA THR A 184 -40.50 -8.71 15.71
C THR A 184 -41.53 -9.79 16.02
N LEU A 185 -41.74 -10.73 15.09
CA LEU A 185 -42.67 -11.84 15.27
C LEU A 185 -42.30 -12.71 16.47
N VAL A 186 -41.01 -13.02 16.65
CA VAL A 186 -40.53 -13.80 17.79
C VAL A 186 -40.78 -13.05 19.11
N LYS A 187 -40.49 -11.76 19.17
CA LYS A 187 -40.73 -10.93 20.37
C LYS A 187 -42.21 -10.87 20.73
N GLU A 188 -43.08 -10.66 19.75
CA GLU A 188 -44.54 -10.65 19.95
C GLU A 188 -45.06 -11.98 20.46
N ARG A 189 -44.58 -13.09 19.89
CA ARG A 189 -45.00 -14.44 20.30
C ARG A 189 -44.53 -14.80 21.70
N ILE A 190 -43.32 -14.37 22.09
CA ILE A 190 -42.82 -14.51 23.47
C ILE A 190 -43.70 -13.69 24.42
N LYS A 191 -44.04 -12.45 24.06
CA LYS A 191 -44.88 -11.58 24.89
C LYS A 191 -46.28 -12.17 25.10
N ALA A 192 -46.92 -12.64 24.03
CA ALA A 192 -48.24 -13.28 24.08
C ALA A 192 -48.23 -14.51 24.98
N LYS A 193 -47.28 -15.44 24.77
CA LYS A 193 -47.15 -16.64 25.61
C LYS A 193 -46.84 -16.33 27.08
N SER A 194 -46.03 -15.30 27.32
CA SER A 194 -45.70 -14.87 28.69
C SER A 194 -46.93 -14.30 29.40
N GLN A 195 -47.81 -13.61 28.66
CA GLN A 195 -49.07 -13.12 29.18
C GLN A 195 -50.05 -14.26 29.47
N GLU A 196 -50.24 -15.20 28.53
CA GLU A 196 -51.07 -16.39 28.71
C GLU A 196 -50.65 -17.21 29.95
N LEU A 197 -49.33 -17.38 30.15
CA LEU A 197 -48.80 -18.08 31.31
C LEU A 197 -49.08 -17.33 32.62
N ARG A 198 -48.96 -16.01 32.63
CA ARG A 198 -49.29 -15.19 33.80
C ARG A 198 -50.76 -15.29 34.17
N GLU A 199 -51.64 -15.15 33.19
CA GLU A 199 -53.09 -15.26 33.39
C GLU A 199 -53.46 -16.64 33.96
N THR A 200 -52.87 -17.71 33.41
CA THR A 200 -53.08 -19.08 33.90
C THR A 200 -52.60 -19.26 35.34
N LEU A 201 -51.41 -18.75 35.69
CA LEU A 201 -50.88 -18.85 37.05
C LEU A 201 -51.68 -18.03 38.06
N THR A 202 -52.19 -16.85 37.67
CA THR A 202 -53.05 -16.03 38.54
C THR A 202 -54.39 -16.70 38.82
N ILE A 203 -54.93 -17.48 37.87
CA ILE A 203 -56.16 -18.25 38.07
C ILE A 203 -55.94 -19.47 38.99
N ILE A 204 -54.77 -20.12 38.91
CA ILE A 204 -54.47 -21.36 39.65
C ILE A 204 -53.99 -21.11 41.08
N LEU A 205 -53.44 -19.93 41.38
CA LEU A 205 -53.05 -19.51 42.74
C LEU A 205 -53.93 -18.35 43.26
N PRO A 206 -55.21 -18.57 43.58
CA PRO A 206 -55.94 -17.62 44.41
C PRO A 206 -55.33 -17.66 45.83
N GLN A 207 -55.08 -16.48 46.41
CA GLN A 207 -54.55 -16.31 47.77
C GLN A 207 -55.33 -17.09 48.84
#